data_AF-A0A4Q3ILI4-F1
#
_entry.id   AF-A0A4Q3ILI4-F1
#
_cell.length_a   1.000
_cell.length_b   1.000
_cell.length_c   1.000
_cell.angle_alpha   90.00
_cell.angle_beta   90.00
_cell.angle_gamma   90.00
#
_symmetry.space_group_name_H-M   'P 1'
#
loop_
_entity.id
_entity.type
_entity.pdbx_description
1 polymer ?
#
loop_
_entity_poly.entity_id
_entity_poly.type
_entity_poly.pdbx_seq_one_letter_code
_entity_poly.pdbx_strand_id
1 'polypeptide(L)'
;AGGMGVFDPGINALSIATHILPPFFLTGATLSVPENRQAPIAADLHFTDAAGTPIQAVFDWRQTGPQTWDITVETDKGVLMLSKGGSEMRVDGTVVTLPPEAEYDGIYARFVELIRSGRSDVDVSPLRHVADAFMLGRRTLVDAFD
;
A
#
# COMPACT_ATOMS: atom_id res chain seq x y z
N ALA A 1 -4.77 15.57 16.47
CA ALA A 1 -4.63 14.12 16.71
C ALA A 1 -3.89 13.50 15.53
N GLY A 2 -2.98 12.56 15.77
CA GLY A 2 -2.02 12.01 14.79
C GLY A 2 -2.60 10.94 13.86
N GLY A 3 -3.49 11.34 12.95
CA GLY A 3 -3.91 10.46 11.85
C GLY A 3 -2.80 10.33 10.80
N MET A 4 -2.74 9.17 10.13
CA MET A 4 -1.76 8.92 9.06
C MET A 4 -2.10 9.64 7.73
N GLY A 5 -3.26 10.31 7.66
CA GLY A 5 -3.72 10.97 6.44
C GLY A 5 -3.98 9.93 5.35
N VAL A 6 -3.60 10.24 4.11
CA VAL A 6 -3.77 9.35 2.95
C VAL A 6 -3.11 7.97 3.13
N PHE A 7 -2.17 7.82 4.07
CA PHE A 7 -1.57 6.53 4.41
C PHE A 7 -2.50 5.61 5.21
N ASP A 8 -3.63 6.08 5.73
CA ASP A 8 -4.62 5.21 6.39
C ASP A 8 -5.19 4.15 5.43
N PRO A 9 -5.70 4.51 4.23
CA PRO A 9 -5.94 3.51 3.19
C PRO A 9 -4.66 3.08 2.47
N GLY A 10 -3.65 3.95 2.35
CA GLY A 10 -2.42 3.65 1.62
C GLY A 10 -1.60 2.49 2.21
N ILE A 11 -1.65 2.29 3.54
CA ILE A 11 -0.95 1.18 4.20
C ILE A 11 -1.49 -0.19 3.78
N ASN A 12 -2.75 -0.29 3.34
CA ASN A 12 -3.32 -1.54 2.81
C ASN A 12 -2.68 -1.90 1.46
N ALA A 13 -2.40 -0.91 0.60
CA ALA A 13 -1.64 -1.17 -0.63
C ALA A 13 -0.21 -1.60 -0.31
N LEU A 14 0.42 -0.96 0.69
CA LEU A 14 1.75 -1.33 1.15
C LEU A 14 1.79 -2.74 1.77
N SER A 15 0.77 -3.16 2.52
CA SER A 15 0.72 -4.50 3.11
C SER A 15 0.63 -5.61 2.07
N ILE A 16 -0.14 -5.38 1.00
CA ILE A 16 -0.16 -6.29 -0.16
C ILE A 16 1.20 -6.27 -0.85
N ALA A 17 1.75 -5.09 -1.15
CA ALA A 17 3.02 -4.96 -1.86
C ALA A 17 4.19 -5.64 -1.11
N THR A 18 4.31 -5.44 0.20
CA THR A 18 5.36 -6.08 1.01
C THR A 18 5.18 -7.59 1.13
N HIS A 19 3.97 -8.10 0.94
CA HIS A 19 3.70 -9.53 0.96
C HIS A 19 4.04 -10.22 -0.37
N ILE A 20 3.78 -9.56 -1.50
CA ILE A 20 3.91 -10.18 -2.83
C ILE A 20 5.23 -9.87 -3.53
N LEU A 21 5.95 -8.81 -3.13
CA LEU A 21 7.22 -8.41 -3.71
C LEU A 21 8.41 -8.84 -2.82
N PRO A 22 9.62 -9.00 -3.39
CA PRO A 22 10.84 -9.05 -2.60
C PRO A 22 11.01 -7.79 -1.73
N PRO A 23 11.80 -7.84 -0.65
CA PRO A 23 12.06 -6.67 0.18
C PRO A 23 12.56 -5.46 -0.62
N PHE A 24 11.89 -4.32 -0.44
CA PHE A 24 12.21 -3.03 -1.07
C PHE A 24 12.34 -1.93 -0.01
N PHE A 25 12.84 -0.76 -0.40
CA PHE A 25 13.06 0.38 0.49
C PHE A 25 12.83 1.71 -0.23
N LEU A 26 12.46 2.73 0.55
CA LEU A 26 12.10 4.05 0.03
C LEU A 26 13.36 4.79 -0.47
N THR A 27 13.29 5.37 -1.65
CA THR A 27 14.34 6.20 -2.25
C THR A 27 13.95 7.67 -2.36
N GLY A 28 12.65 7.97 -2.36
CA GLY A 28 12.13 9.34 -2.35
C GLY A 28 10.64 9.39 -2.03
N ALA A 29 10.21 10.49 -1.41
CA ALA A 29 8.80 10.73 -1.13
C ALA A 29 8.46 12.22 -1.22
N THR A 30 7.29 12.53 -1.78
CA THR A 30 6.66 13.85 -1.70
C THR A 30 5.33 13.72 -0.98
N LEU A 31 5.13 14.50 0.09
CA LEU A 31 3.91 14.51 0.89
C LEU A 31 3.17 15.84 0.69
N SER A 32 1.96 15.79 0.13
CA SER A 32 1.11 16.97 -0.01
C SER A 32 0.28 17.16 1.25
N VAL A 33 0.47 18.27 1.95
CA VAL A 33 -0.16 18.55 3.26
C VAL A 33 -1.01 19.82 3.14
N PRO A 34 -2.34 19.76 3.37
CA PRO A 34 -3.18 20.95 3.38
C PRO A 34 -2.72 21.96 4.43
N GLU A 35 -2.74 23.25 4.12
CA GLU A 35 -2.27 24.32 5.02
C GLU A 35 -2.99 24.36 6.38
N ASN A 36 -4.24 23.89 6.43
CA ASN A 36 -5.08 23.83 7.63
C ASN A 36 -5.07 22.46 8.32
N ARG A 37 -4.24 21.50 7.85
CA ARG A 37 -4.14 20.13 8.40
C ARG A 37 -2.69 19.79 8.75
N GLN A 38 -2.50 18.63 9.40
CA GLN A 38 -1.18 18.11 9.77
C GLN A 38 -0.79 16.84 9.01
N ALA A 39 -1.79 16.06 8.58
CA ALA A 39 -1.59 14.81 7.87
C ALA A 39 -1.66 15.04 6.35
N PRO A 40 -0.89 14.28 5.55
CA PRO A 40 -0.89 14.44 4.11
C PRO A 40 -2.21 13.97 3.50
N ILE A 41 -2.69 14.70 2.48
CA ILE A 41 -3.85 14.35 1.66
C ILE A 41 -3.45 13.53 0.42
N ALA A 42 -2.19 13.63 0.00
CA ALA A 42 -1.62 12.83 -1.07
C ALA A 42 -0.13 12.54 -0.83
N ALA A 43 0.36 11.44 -1.41
CA ALA A 43 1.75 11.02 -1.34
C ALA A 43 2.19 10.41 -2.68
N ASP A 44 3.38 10.80 -3.14
CA ASP A 44 4.08 10.15 -4.26
C ASP A 44 5.37 9.54 -3.71
N LEU A 45 5.48 8.21 -3.78
CA LEU A 45 6.53 7.42 -3.17
C LEU A 45 7.28 6.65 -4.24
N HIS A 46 8.60 6.74 -4.19
CA HIS A 46 9.50 5.95 -5.00
C HIS A 46 10.29 5.01 -4.12
N PHE A 47 10.34 3.74 -4.51
CA PHE A 47 11.07 2.69 -3.84
C PHE A 47 11.99 1.97 -4.84
N THR A 48 12.92 1.20 -4.30
CA THR A 48 13.68 0.21 -5.06
C THR A 48 14.02 -1.00 -4.21
N ASP A 49 14.40 -2.11 -4.85
CA ASP A 49 14.89 -3.31 -4.18
C ASP A 49 16.42 -3.46 -4.33
N ALA A 50 16.97 -4.57 -3.85
CA ALA A 50 18.40 -4.86 -3.98
C ALA A 50 18.87 -5.05 -5.43
N ALA A 51 17.96 -5.30 -6.37
CA ALA A 51 18.25 -5.46 -7.80
C ALA A 51 18.10 -4.14 -8.59
N GLY A 52 17.64 -3.07 -7.95
CA GLY A 52 17.38 -1.78 -8.60
C GLY A 52 16.05 -1.70 -9.32
N THR A 53 15.09 -2.58 -9.03
CA THR A 53 13.75 -2.57 -9.64
C THR A 53 13.03 -1.27 -9.25
N PRO A 54 12.46 -0.51 -10.20
CA PRO A 54 11.69 0.68 -9.89
C PRO A 54 10.31 0.31 -9.36
N ILE A 55 9.92 0.89 -8.22
CA ILE A 55 8.60 0.69 -7.62
C ILE A 55 8.03 2.09 -7.29
N GLN A 56 6.80 2.37 -7.71
CA GLN A 56 6.12 3.63 -7.42
C GLN A 56 4.78 3.37 -6.74
N ALA A 57 4.45 4.18 -5.73
CA ALA A 57 3.13 4.22 -5.12
C ALA A 57 2.62 5.66 -5.08
N VAL A 58 1.41 5.86 -5.60
CA VAL A 58 0.72 7.15 -5.60
C VAL A 58 -0.56 7.01 -4.79
N PHE A 59 -0.68 7.79 -3.72
CA PHE A 59 -1.87 7.84 -2.88
C PHE A 59 -2.47 9.24 -2.98
N ASP A 60 -3.76 9.35 -3.32
CA ASP A 60 -4.41 10.65 -3.45
C ASP A 60 -5.88 10.60 -3.03
N TRP A 61 -6.22 11.26 -1.92
CA TRP A 61 -7.62 11.38 -1.47
C TRP A 61 -8.45 12.35 -2.31
N ARG A 62 -7.81 13.13 -3.18
CA ARG A 62 -8.50 14.12 -4.02
C ARG A 62 -9.02 13.50 -5.32
N GLN A 63 -8.78 12.22 -5.57
CA GLN A 63 -9.24 11.55 -6.78
C GLN A 63 -10.75 11.68 -6.92
N THR A 64 -11.16 12.38 -7.99
CA THR A 64 -12.56 12.49 -8.38
C THR A 64 -12.86 11.45 -9.46
N GLY A 65 -14.10 10.95 -9.49
CA GLY A 65 -14.52 9.88 -10.40
C GLY A 65 -14.35 8.47 -9.81
N PRO A 66 -14.18 7.44 -10.66
CA PRO A 66 -14.02 6.06 -10.21
C PRO A 66 -12.80 5.94 -9.30
N GLN A 67 -13.01 5.36 -8.12
CA GLN A 67 -11.94 5.10 -7.18
C GLN A 67 -11.09 3.92 -7.67
N THR A 68 -9.78 4.06 -7.60
CA THR A 68 -8.81 3.05 -8.06
C THR A 68 -7.99 2.55 -6.89
N TRP A 69 -7.94 1.23 -6.74
CA TRP A 69 -7.11 0.53 -5.77
C TRP A 69 -6.40 -0.61 -6.49
N ASP A 70 -5.39 -0.24 -7.26
CA ASP A 70 -4.72 -1.12 -8.20
C ASP A 70 -3.22 -1.27 -7.84
N ILE A 71 -2.71 -2.47 -8.04
CA ILE A 71 -1.27 -2.79 -7.99
C ILE A 71 -0.94 -3.51 -9.29
N THR A 72 -0.02 -2.95 -10.07
CA THR A 72 0.47 -3.56 -11.32
C THR A 72 1.92 -3.97 -11.14
N VAL A 73 2.22 -5.22 -11.49
CA VAL A 73 3.58 -5.79 -11.44
C VAL A 73 3.91 -6.33 -12.83
N GLU A 74 4.88 -5.69 -13.48
CA GLU A 74 5.40 -6.13 -14.77
C GLU A 74 6.56 -7.10 -14.57
N THR A 75 6.53 -8.22 -15.28
CA THR A 75 7.55 -9.27 -15.18
C THR A 75 7.97 -9.75 -16.57
N ASP A 76 9.05 -10.52 -16.65
CA ASP A 76 9.48 -11.22 -17.87
C ASP A 76 8.49 -12.32 -18.33
N LYS A 77 7.50 -12.66 -17.49
CA LYS A 77 6.47 -13.66 -17.74
C LYS A 77 5.06 -13.08 -17.90
N GLY A 78 4.95 -11.76 -18.02
CA GLY A 78 3.68 -11.07 -18.19
C GLY A 78 3.39 -10.07 -17.07
N VAL A 79 2.16 -9.55 -17.08
CA VAL A 79 1.70 -8.48 -16.18
C VAL A 79 0.66 -9.02 -15.21
N LEU A 80 0.97 -8.92 -13.91
CA LEU A 80 0.00 -9.11 -12.84
C LEU A 80 -0.68 -7.78 -12.56
N MET A 81 -2.01 -7.78 -12.54
CA MET A 81 -2.81 -6.65 -12.07
C MET A 81 -3.73 -7.13 -10.94
N LEU A 82 -3.56 -6.55 -9.76
CA LEU A 82 -4.52 -6.65 -8.66
C LEU A 82 -5.36 -5.38 -8.66
N SER A 83 -6.67 -5.52 -8.53
CA SER A 83 -7.63 -4.42 -8.52
C SER A 83 -8.59 -4.54 -7.34
N LYS A 84 -9.32 -3.45 -7.07
CA LYS A 84 -10.32 -3.37 -5.98
C LYS A 84 -9.73 -3.81 -4.63
N GLY A 85 -8.52 -3.34 -4.32
CA GLY A 85 -7.86 -3.67 -3.06
C GLY A 85 -7.38 -5.12 -2.96
N GLY A 86 -7.19 -5.81 -4.10
CA GLY A 86 -6.72 -7.20 -4.14
C GLY A 86 -7.83 -8.25 -4.30
N SER A 87 -9.10 -7.83 -4.35
CA SER A 87 -10.25 -8.73 -4.53
C SER A 87 -10.48 -9.17 -5.99
N GLU A 88 -9.82 -8.51 -6.95
CA GLU A 88 -9.81 -8.93 -8.36
C GLU A 88 -8.37 -9.08 -8.86
N MET A 89 -8.13 -10.12 -9.68
CA MET A 89 -6.82 -10.41 -10.25
C MET A 89 -6.91 -10.66 -11.75
N ARG A 90 -5.97 -10.09 -12.50
CA ARG A 90 -5.73 -10.38 -13.92
C ARG A 90 -4.26 -10.73 -14.15
N VAL A 91 -4.02 -11.67 -15.05
CA VAL A 91 -2.68 -11.99 -15.58
C VAL A 91 -2.74 -11.85 -17.09
N ASP A 92 -1.92 -10.96 -17.66
CA ASP A 92 -1.93 -10.62 -19.09
C ASP A 92 -3.33 -10.27 -19.62
N GLY A 93 -4.07 -9.48 -18.82
CA GLY A 93 -5.45 -9.07 -19.12
C GLY A 93 -6.50 -10.16 -18.92
N THR A 94 -6.09 -11.41 -18.67
CA THR A 94 -7.00 -12.54 -18.42
C THR A 94 -7.43 -12.58 -16.96
N VAL A 95 -8.73 -12.56 -16.70
CA VAL A 95 -9.29 -12.63 -15.34
C VAL A 95 -8.97 -13.98 -14.71
N VAL A 96 -8.45 -13.92 -13.49
CA VAL A 96 -8.22 -15.10 -12.65
C VAL A 96 -9.37 -15.22 -11.66
N THR A 97 -10.06 -16.36 -11.65
CA THR A 97 -11.14 -16.62 -10.69
C THR A 97 -10.56 -16.78 -9.29
N LEU A 98 -10.98 -15.91 -8.38
CA LEU A 98 -10.62 -15.98 -6.96
C LEU A 98 -11.77 -16.59 -6.14
N PRO A 99 -11.47 -17.20 -4.98
CA PRO A 99 -12.48 -17.50 -4.00
C PRO A 99 -13.24 -16.23 -3.57
N PRO A 100 -14.45 -16.38 -2.98
CA PRO A 100 -15.13 -15.25 -2.36
C PRO A 100 -14.24 -14.54 -1.35
N GLU A 101 -14.37 -13.21 -1.29
CA GLU A 101 -13.66 -12.39 -0.31
C GLU A 101 -14.01 -12.83 1.12
N ALA A 102 -12.97 -13.13 1.90
CA ALA A 102 -13.09 -13.66 3.24
C ALA A 102 -11.94 -13.14 4.13
N GLU A 103 -11.60 -11.85 3.99
CA GLU A 103 -10.43 -11.25 4.64
C GLU A 103 -10.46 -11.45 6.17
N TYR A 104 -11.53 -10.99 6.84
CA TYR A 104 -11.64 -11.07 8.30
C TYR A 104 -11.73 -12.51 8.80
N ASP A 105 -12.44 -13.39 8.09
CA ASP A 105 -12.50 -14.82 8.42
C ASP A 105 -11.10 -15.46 8.34
N GLY A 106 -10.31 -15.09 7.31
CA GLY A 106 -8.91 -15.48 7.17
C GLY A 106 -8.02 -14.96 8.29
N ILE A 107 -8.19 -13.70 8.70
CA ILE A 107 -7.46 -13.10 9.84
C ILE A 107 -7.74 -13.89 11.12
N TYR A 108 -9.00 -14.18 11.43
CA TYR A 108 -9.34 -14.95 12.63
C TYR A 108 -8.85 -16.40 12.57
N ALA A 109 -8.91 -17.04 11.40
CA ALA A 109 -8.37 -18.38 11.21
C ALA A 109 -6.85 -18.42 11.48
N ARG A 110 -6.11 -17.45 10.94
CA ARG A 110 -4.67 -17.29 11.20
C ARG A 110 -4.39 -17.00 12.67
N PHE A 111 -5.19 -16.14 13.30
CA PHE A 111 -5.03 -15.82 14.72
C PHE A 111 -5.22 -17.05 15.62
N VAL A 112 -6.23 -17.88 15.34
CA VAL A 112 -6.45 -19.14 16.07
C VAL A 112 -5.28 -20.11 15.86
N GLU A 113 -4.73 -20.21 14.65
CA GLU A 113 -3.54 -21.02 14.36
C GLU A 113 -2.32 -20.56 15.19
N LEU A 114 -2.08 -19.25 15.27
CA LEU A 114 -0.98 -18.66 16.03
C LEU A 114 -1.11 -18.93 17.54
N ILE A 115 -2.31 -18.76 18.10
CA ILE A 115 -2.59 -19.09 19.50
C ILE A 115 -2.31 -20.56 19.78
N ARG A 116 -2.85 -21.47 18.94
CA ARG A 116 -2.68 -22.93 19.12
C ARG A 116 -1.22 -23.37 19.00
N SER A 117 -0.46 -22.73 18.12
CA SER A 117 0.96 -23.01 17.93
C SER A 117 1.88 -22.26 18.89
N GLY A 118 1.36 -21.38 19.73
CA GLY A 118 2.17 -20.55 20.64
C GLY A 118 3.13 -19.61 19.93
N ARG A 119 2.77 -19.14 18.72
CA ARG A 119 3.59 -18.26 17.88
C ARG A 119 2.99 -16.86 17.78
N SER A 120 3.83 -15.90 17.39
CA SER A 120 3.42 -14.55 17.02
C SER A 120 3.71 -14.30 15.55
N ASP A 121 2.89 -13.47 14.94
CA ASP A 121 3.05 -13.00 13.57
C ASP A 121 2.94 -11.48 13.61
N VAL A 122 4.08 -10.81 13.46
CA VAL A 122 4.21 -9.35 13.64
C VAL A 122 5.10 -8.82 12.51
N ASP A 123 4.49 -8.61 11.35
CA ASP A 123 5.14 -7.91 10.25
C ASP A 123 4.87 -6.40 10.34
N VAL A 124 5.94 -5.63 10.55
CA VAL A 124 5.89 -4.16 10.63
C VAL A 124 6.39 -3.48 9.35
N SER A 125 6.70 -4.24 8.31
CA SER A 125 7.25 -3.71 7.05
C SER A 125 6.36 -2.64 6.40
N PRO A 126 5.01 -2.78 6.34
CA PRO A 126 4.15 -1.74 5.80
C PRO A 126 4.22 -0.45 6.60
N LEU A 127 4.17 -0.56 7.93
CA LEU A 127 4.25 0.58 8.83
C LEU A 127 5.64 1.24 8.78
N ARG A 128 6.70 0.46 8.58
CA ARG A 128 8.06 0.99 8.37
C ARG A 128 8.11 1.87 7.13
N HIS A 129 7.50 1.47 6.01
CA HIS A 129 7.44 2.32 4.82
C HIS A 129 6.66 3.61 5.04
N VAL A 130 5.55 3.55 5.80
CA VAL A 130 4.84 4.78 6.21
C VAL A 130 5.76 5.67 7.04
N ALA A 131 6.44 5.12 8.05
CA ALA A 131 7.36 5.87 8.89
C ALA A 131 8.51 6.49 8.08
N ASP A 132 9.13 5.73 7.18
CA ASP A 132 10.20 6.20 6.28
C ASP A 132 9.70 7.34 5.40
N ALA A 133 8.47 7.26 4.87
CA ALA A 133 7.88 8.33 4.07
C ALA A 133 7.69 9.62 4.89
N PHE A 134 7.24 9.53 6.15
CA PHE A 134 7.13 10.68 7.04
C PHE A 134 8.49 11.25 7.48
N MET A 135 9.52 10.40 7.61
CA MET A 135 10.87 10.78 8.02
C MET A 135 11.68 11.42 6.88
N LEU A 136 11.58 10.87 5.67
CA LEU A 136 12.40 11.25 4.50
C LEU A 136 11.65 12.14 3.51
N GLY A 137 10.32 12.16 3.55
CA GLY A 137 9.49 12.80 2.55
C GLY A 137 9.57 14.32 2.57
N ARG A 138 9.74 14.91 1.39
CA ARG A 138 9.61 16.36 1.20
C ARG A 138 8.15 16.75 1.37
N ARG A 139 7.85 17.61 2.34
CA ARG A 139 6.51 18.16 2.54
C ARG A 139 6.26 19.32 1.60
N THR A 140 5.12 19.30 0.93
CA THR A 140 4.63 20.38 0.06
C THR A 140 3.30 20.84 0.62
N LEU A 141 3.19 22.14 0.93
CA LEU A 141 1.91 22.71 1.34
C LEU A 141 0.98 22.81 0.13
N VAL A 142 -0.29 22.44 0.34
CA VAL A 142 -1.36 22.59 -0.64
C VAL A 142 -2.52 23.35 -0.02
N ASP A 143 -3.50 23.74 -0.84
CA ASP A 143 -4.69 24.47 -0.40
C ASP A 143 -5.39 23.77 0.77
N ALA A 144 -6.08 24.58 1.58
CA ALA A 144 -6.86 24.09 2.70
C ALA A 144 -7.87 23.02 2.26
N PHE A 145 -8.11 22.07 3.16
CA PHE A 145 -9.06 20.97 2.95
C PHE A 145 -10.09 20.96 4.09
N ASP A 146 -11.36 20.89 3.73
CA ASP A 146 -12.51 20.84 4.65
C ASP A 146 -13.06 19.41 4.80
#